data_AF-A0A8T5FF84-F1
#
_entry.id   AF-A0A8T5FF84-F1
#
_cell.length_a   1.000
_cell.length_b   1.000
_cell.length_c   1.000
_cell.angle_alpha   90.00
_cell.angle_beta   90.00
_cell.angle_gamma   90.00
#
_symmetry.space_group_name_H-M   'P 1'
#
loop_
_entity.id
_entity.type
_entity.pdbx_description
1 polymer ?
#
loop_
_entity_poly.entity_id
_entity_poly.type
_entity_poly.pdbx_seq_one_letter_code
_entity_poly.pdbx_strand_id
1 'polypeptide(L)' 'MGKALGSSKVTVRFQVTVPEEVRSKLKVKAGDNLVFIEDGKRIYISTEF' A
#
# COMPACT_ATOMS: atom_id res chain seq x y z
N MET A 1 0.04 17.13 -8.99
CA MET A 1 0.63 15.79 -9.19
C MET A 1 0.95 15.21 -7.82
N GLY A 2 0.59 13.95 -7.54
CA GLY A 2 0.89 13.33 -6.25
C GLY A 2 2.40 13.18 -6.04
N LYS A 3 2.87 13.30 -4.80
CA LYS A 3 4.27 13.01 -4.44
C LYS A 3 4.47 11.49 -4.48
N ALA A 4 5.49 11.02 -5.19
CA ALA A 4 5.91 9.62 -5.12
C ALA A 4 6.51 9.34 -3.73
N LEU A 5 5.94 8.37 -3.00
CA LEU A 5 6.37 7.98 -1.65
C LEU A 5 7.31 6.77 -1.66
N GLY A 6 7.62 6.23 -2.83
CA GLY A 6 8.47 5.05 -3.03
C GLY A 6 7.98 4.16 -4.18
N SER A 7 8.78 3.16 -4.52
CA SER A 7 8.46 2.14 -5.52
C SER A 7 8.88 0.76 -5.02
N SER A 8 8.09 -0.27 -5.31
CA SER A 8 8.38 -1.65 -4.94
C SER A 8 8.20 -2.56 -6.14
N LYS A 9 9.04 -3.59 -6.25
CA LYS A 9 8.84 -4.66 -7.23
C LYS A 9 7.80 -5.65 -6.71
N VAL A 10 6.98 -6.17 -7.62
CA VAL A 10 6.11 -7.31 -7.32
C VAL A 10 6.97 -8.56 -7.28
N THR A 11 6.85 -9.33 -6.19
CA THR A 11 7.59 -10.59 -6.06
C THR A 11 6.90 -11.73 -6.81
N VAL A 12 7.57 -12.88 -6.93
CA VAL A 12 6.99 -14.10 -7.54
C VAL A 12 5.76 -14.63 -6.81
N ARG A 13 5.53 -14.17 -5.57
CA ARG A 13 4.33 -14.49 -4.77
C ARG A 13 3.26 -13.39 -4.86
N PHE A 14 3.39 -12.47 -5.82
CA PHE A 14 2.49 -11.33 -6.00
C PHE A 14 2.41 -10.39 -4.78
N GLN A 15 3.47 -10.34 -3.98
CA GLN A 15 3.57 -9.43 -2.84
C GLN A 15 4.30 -8.16 -3.25
N VAL A 16 3.97 -7.05 -2.59
CA VAL A 16 4.71 -5.79 -2.67
C VAL A 16 5.16 -5.35 -1.29
N THR A 17 6.38 -4.83 -1.18
CA THR A 17 6.84 -4.18 0.05
C THR A 17 6.13 -2.84 0.19
N VAL A 18 5.56 -2.54 1.35
CA VAL A 18 5.08 -1.18 1.67
C VAL A 18 6.31 -0.34 2.06
N PRO A 19 6.69 0.71 1.30
CA PRO A 19 7.86 1.53 1.62
C PRO A 19 7.77 2.19 2.99
N GLU A 20 8.92 2.51 3.60
CA GLU A 20 8.97 3.07 4.96
C GLU A 20 8.13 4.35 5.12
N GLU A 21 8.21 5.28 4.16
CA GLU A 21 7.41 6.51 4.20
C GLU A 21 5.89 6.22 4.20
N VAL A 22 5.46 5.19 3.47
CA VAL A 22 4.05 4.77 3.43
C VAL A 22 3.66 4.08 4.73
N ARG A 23 4.50 3.18 5.29
CA ARG A 23 4.23 2.52 6.58
C ARG A 23 4.09 3.52 7.72
N SER A 24 4.99 4.51 7.79
CA SER A 24 4.96 5.54 8.83
C SER A 24 3.71 6.42 8.74
N LYS A 25 3.23 6.71 7.53
CA LYS A 25 2.00 7.49 7.31
C LYS A 25 0.75 6.69 7.64
N LEU A 26 0.67 5.42 7.23
CA LEU A 26 -0.48 4.54 7.50
C LEU A 26 -0.44 3.93 8.91
N LYS A 27 0.70 4.05 9.63
CA LYS A 27 0.95 3.45 10.95
C LYS A 27 0.73 1.93 11.00
N VAL A 28 0.98 1.26 9.88
CA VAL A 28 0.80 -0.19 9.76
C VAL A 28 2.01 -0.95 10.29
N LYS A 29 1.74 -2.07 10.97
CA LYS A 29 2.74 -3.01 11.49
C LYS A 29 2.52 -4.41 10.91
N ALA A 30 3.48 -5.30 11.19
CA ALA A 30 3.35 -6.70 10.81
C ALA A 30 2.09 -7.32 11.45
N GLY A 31 1.29 -7.99 10.63
CA GLY A 31 0.02 -8.60 11.06
C GLY A 31 -1.21 -7.71 10.88
N ASP A 32 -1.05 -6.42 10.57
CA ASP A 32 -2.19 -5.57 10.23
C ASP A 32 -2.75 -5.92 8.85
N ASN A 33 -4.07 -5.76 8.70
CA ASN A 33 -4.75 -5.95 7.43
C ASN A 33 -4.71 -4.66 6.60
N LEU A 34 -4.42 -4.82 5.32
CA LEU A 34 -4.57 -3.78 4.31
C LEU A 34 -5.75 -4.15 3.41
N VAL A 35 -6.62 -3.18 3.18
CA VAL A 35 -7.78 -3.32 2.30
C VAL A 35 -7.45 -2.69 0.95
N PHE A 36 -7.74 -3.40 -0.13
CA PHE A 36 -7.62 -2.89 -1.49
C PHE A 36 -8.99 -2.39 -1.94
N ILE A 37 -9.09 -1.10 -2.26
CA ILE A 37 -10.33 -0.44 -2.65
C ILE A 37 -10.25 -0.07 -4.12
N GLU A 38 -11.26 -0.48 -4.90
CA GLU A 38 -11.43 -0.08 -6.29
C GLU A 38 -12.32 1.17 -6.37
N ASP A 39 -11.81 2.21 -7.02
CA ASP A 39 -12.52 3.46 -7.30
C ASP A 39 -12.34 3.82 -8.78
N GLY A 40 -13.34 3.41 -9.57
CA GLY A 40 -13.35 3.57 -11.01
C GLY A 40 -12.20 2.80 -11.69
N LYS A 41 -11.16 3.52 -12.12
CA LYS A 41 -9.98 2.94 -12.78
C LYS A 41 -8.73 2.90 -11.88
N ARG A 42 -8.90 3.19 -10.59
CA ARG A 42 -7.80 3.29 -9.63
C ARG A 42 -8.00 2.26 -8.52
N ILE A 43 -6.89 1.71 -8.06
CA ILE A 43 -6.84 0.83 -6.89
C ILE A 43 -6.04 1.57 -5.81
N TYR A 44 -6.63 1.70 -4.63
CA TYR A 44 -5.99 2.29 -3.46
C TYR A 44 -5.86 1.26 -2.34
N ILE A 45 -4.98 1.56 -1.39
CA ILE A 45 -4.79 0.77 -0.18
C ILE A 45 -5.27 1.59 1.01
N SER A 46 -6.07 0.97 1.87
CA SER A 46 -6.62 1.53 3.11
C SER A 46 -6.36 0.59 4.29
N THR A 47 -6.47 1.12 5.51
CA THR A 47 -6.54 0.34 6.75
C THR A 47 -7.99 0.14 7.23
N GLU A 48 -8.94 0.76 6.54
CA GLU A 48 -10.38 0.78 6.85
C GLU A 48 -11.16 0.16 5.69
N PHE A 49 -12.35 -0.38 6.01
CA PHE A 49 -13.31 -0.90 5.03
C PHE A 49 -14.27 0.19 4.55
#